data_AF-A0A7L1U4M6-F1
#
_entry.id   AF-A0A7L1U4M6-F1
#
_cell.length_a   1.000
_cell.length_b   1.000
_cell.length_c   1.000
_cell.angle_alpha   90.00
_cell.angle_beta   90.00
_cell.angle_gamma   90.00
#
_symmetry.space_group_name_H-M   'P 1'
#
loop_
_entity.id
_entity.type
_entity.pdbx_description
1 polymer ?
#
loop_
_entity_poly.entity_id
_entity_poly.type
_entity_poly.pdbx_seq_one_letter_code
_entity_poly.pdbx_strand_id
1 'polypeptide(L)'
;QVLEQLQPGALGTMLAAQLKTDQRVRKKYAIKQVECIDQHQANVALKEAMDLLKLCHSNICTYKELFVTWNTEVSSLFLCLVMQHSGQGDLSALIKEKRQKSEKIADMVVQKFLGQMVDALFYIHKQNIWHRNLKPSNILVTGEASFMLTDFSTETLMKDELKWKIRVEEGRYLSWMAPETFGFSFTEKSDIWSLGCVLLDMMSC
;
A
#
# COMPACT_ATOMS: atom_id res chain seq x y z
N GLN A 1 -7.56 17.03 -11.12
CA GLN A 1 -6.36 17.57 -11.79
C GLN A 1 -5.17 16.89 -11.17
N VAL A 2 -4.33 16.22 -11.96
CA VAL A 2 -3.04 15.70 -11.48
C VAL A 2 -2.13 16.89 -11.21
N LEU A 3 -1.50 16.91 -10.04
CA LEU A 3 -0.62 17.98 -9.58
C LEU A 3 0.84 17.62 -9.83
N GLU A 4 1.23 16.40 -9.46
CA GLU A 4 2.60 15.91 -9.58
C GLU A 4 2.62 14.38 -9.64
N GLN A 5 3.67 13.84 -10.25
CA GLN A 5 3.99 12.43 -10.22
C GLN A 5 4.94 12.16 -9.05
N LEU A 6 4.54 11.28 -8.13
CA LEU A 6 5.35 10.79 -7.03
C LEU A 6 6.21 9.61 -7.51
N GLN A 7 7.13 9.15 -6.66
CA GLN A 7 8.09 8.12 -7.05
C GLN A 7 7.40 6.84 -7.56
N PRO A 8 7.81 6.31 -8.74
CA PRO A 8 7.31 5.04 -9.24
C PRO A 8 7.78 3.89 -8.32
N GLY A 9 6.88 2.95 -8.04
CA GLY A 9 7.19 1.72 -7.32
C GLY A 9 6.93 0.48 -8.19
N ALA A 10 7.37 -0.69 -7.72
CA ALA A 10 7.22 -1.96 -8.43
C ALA A 10 5.77 -2.33 -8.81
N LEU A 11 4.77 -1.82 -8.08
CA LEU A 11 3.34 -2.04 -8.37
C LEU A 11 2.68 -0.85 -9.08
N GLY A 12 3.46 0.10 -9.60
CA GLY A 12 2.94 1.24 -10.35
C GLY A 12 3.33 2.60 -9.78
N THR A 13 2.79 3.63 -10.41
CA THR A 13 3.14 5.02 -10.17
C THR A 13 2.12 5.68 -9.26
N MET A 14 2.59 6.42 -8.27
CA MET A 14 1.73 7.26 -7.44
C MET A 14 1.65 8.67 -8.03
N LEU A 15 0.44 9.23 -8.14
CA LEU A 15 0.21 10.61 -8.57
C LEU A 15 -0.50 11.38 -7.46
N ALA A 16 -0.09 12.61 -7.19
CA ALA A 16 -0.89 13.51 -6.36
C ALA A 16 -1.91 14.23 -7.23
N ALA A 17 -3.15 14.30 -6.78
CA ALA A 17 -4.26 14.90 -7.51
C ALA A 17 -5.13 15.77 -6.61
N GLN A 18 -5.86 16.69 -7.22
CA GLN A 18 -6.84 17.54 -6.55
C GLN A 18 -8.19 17.46 -7.26
N LEU A 19 -9.28 17.46 -6.47
CA LEU A 19 -10.63 17.54 -7.02
C LEU A 19 -10.83 18.88 -7.73
N LYS A 20 -11.39 18.86 -8.94
CA LYS A 20 -11.64 20.08 -9.74
C LYS A 20 -12.82 20.90 -9.18
N THR A 21 -13.75 20.25 -8.49
CA THR A 21 -14.93 20.90 -7.92
C THR A 21 -14.64 21.33 -6.49
N ASP A 22 -14.75 22.64 -6.27
CA ASP A 22 -14.61 23.41 -5.03
C ASP A 22 -13.25 24.14 -4.86
N GLN A 23 -13.23 25.42 -5.27
CA GLN A 23 -12.09 26.31 -5.09
C GLN A 23 -11.83 26.66 -3.61
N ARG A 24 -12.76 26.37 -2.70
CA ARG A 24 -12.67 26.73 -1.28
C ARG A 24 -12.03 25.64 -0.42
N VAL A 25 -12.10 24.37 -0.82
CA VAL A 25 -11.49 23.24 -0.11
C VAL A 25 -10.57 22.46 -1.06
N ARG A 26 -9.27 22.74 -1.01
CA ARG A 26 -8.25 22.01 -1.80
C ARG A 26 -8.01 20.61 -1.23
N LYS A 27 -8.98 19.71 -1.37
CA LYS A 27 -8.83 18.32 -0.92
C LYS A 27 -7.89 17.57 -1.87
N LYS A 28 -6.75 17.13 -1.34
CA LYS A 28 -5.73 16.36 -2.07
C LYS A 28 -6.05 14.87 -2.01
N TYR A 29 -5.77 14.18 -3.10
CA TYR A 29 -5.91 12.75 -3.30
C TYR A 29 -4.60 12.19 -3.83
N ALA A 30 -4.39 10.91 -3.60
CA ALA A 30 -3.34 10.15 -4.26
C ALA A 30 -4.00 9.17 -5.23
N ILE A 31 -3.45 9.01 -6.42
CA ILE A 31 -3.91 8.07 -7.43
C ILE A 31 -2.78 7.08 -7.67
N LYS A 32 -2.99 5.82 -7.33
CA LYS A 32 -2.09 4.75 -7.74
C LYS A 32 -2.48 4.29 -9.14
N GLN A 33 -1.55 4.33 -10.08
CA GLN A 33 -1.74 3.79 -11.42
C GLN A 33 -0.91 2.51 -11.57
N VAL A 34 -1.59 1.39 -11.81
CA VAL A 34 -0.96 0.10 -12.06
C VAL A 34 -1.19 -0.27 -13.51
N GLU A 35 -0.11 -0.37 -14.28
CA GLU A 35 -0.18 -0.85 -15.66
C GLU A 35 -0.74 -2.27 -15.68
N CYS A 36 -1.67 -2.56 -16.58
CA CYS A 36 -2.25 -3.87 -16.80
C CYS A 36 -1.81 -4.39 -18.17
N ILE A 37 -1.53 -5.69 -18.25
CA ILE A 37 -1.09 -6.38 -19.45
C ILE A 37 -2.14 -6.23 -20.55
N ASP A 38 -3.41 -6.41 -20.18
CA ASP A 38 -4.54 -6.34 -21.10
C ASP A 38 -5.84 -5.94 -20.38
N GLN A 39 -6.92 -5.84 -21.16
CA GLN A 39 -8.24 -5.51 -20.66
C GLN A 39 -8.80 -6.57 -19.71
N HIS A 40 -8.44 -7.84 -19.90
CA HIS A 40 -8.91 -8.92 -19.05
C HIS A 40 -8.31 -8.79 -17.65
N GLN A 41 -6.99 -8.67 -17.54
CA GLN A 41 -6.30 -8.45 -16.27
C GLN A 41 -6.81 -7.19 -15.57
N ALA A 42 -7.00 -6.08 -16.31
CA ALA A 42 -7.52 -4.84 -15.76
C ALA A 42 -8.93 -5.01 -15.16
N ASN A 43 -9.82 -5.71 -15.85
CA ASN A 43 -11.19 -5.95 -15.38
C ASN A 43 -11.24 -6.88 -14.15
N VAL A 44 -10.43 -7.94 -14.14
CA VAL A 44 -10.35 -8.87 -13.00
C VAL A 44 -9.77 -8.15 -11.78
N ALA A 45 -8.67 -7.42 -11.95
CA ALA A 45 -8.06 -6.63 -10.88
C ALA A 45 -9.01 -5.54 -10.34
N LEU A 46 -9.74 -4.84 -11.23
CA LEU A 46 -10.76 -3.87 -10.82
C LEU A 46 -11.83 -4.55 -9.95
N LYS A 47 -12.35 -5.71 -10.38
CA LYS A 47 -13.35 -6.48 -9.64
C LYS A 47 -12.86 -6.90 -8.26
N GLU A 48 -11.64 -7.43 -8.17
CA GLU A 48 -10.98 -7.79 -6.90
C GLU A 48 -10.81 -6.59 -5.97
N ALA A 49 -10.56 -5.40 -6.52
CA ALA A 49 -10.36 -4.18 -5.75
C ALA A 49 -11.66 -3.51 -5.29
N MET A 50 -12.83 -3.84 -5.87
CA MET A 50 -14.10 -3.14 -5.59
C MET A 50 -14.44 -3.07 -4.09
N ASP A 51 -14.14 -4.12 -3.33
CA ASP A 51 -14.45 -4.16 -1.90
C ASP A 51 -13.60 -3.18 -1.07
N LEU A 52 -12.48 -2.67 -1.61
CA LEU A 52 -11.68 -1.62 -0.97
C LEU A 52 -12.48 -0.33 -0.75
N LEU A 53 -13.48 -0.05 -1.61
CA LEU A 53 -14.36 1.12 -1.49
C LEU A 53 -15.28 1.05 -0.25
N LYS A 54 -15.46 -0.14 0.32
CA LYS A 54 -16.32 -0.38 1.50
C LYS A 54 -15.55 -0.26 2.81
N LEU A 55 -14.23 -0.15 2.77
CA LEU A 55 -13.38 -0.11 3.97
C LEU A 55 -13.61 1.19 4.74
N CYS A 56 -13.94 1.07 6.02
CA CYS A 56 -14.10 2.19 6.94
C CYS A 56 -13.45 1.83 8.28
N HIS A 57 -12.20 2.25 8.47
CA HIS A 57 -11.42 1.97 9.67
C HIS A 57 -10.41 3.09 9.93
N SER A 58 -10.14 3.42 11.20
CA SER A 58 -9.23 4.52 11.58
C SER A 58 -7.80 4.33 11.08
N ASN A 59 -7.35 3.08 11.01
CA ASN A 59 -5.98 2.71 10.65
C ASN A 59 -5.87 2.15 9.22
N ILE A 60 -6.83 2.46 8.34
CA ILE A 60 -6.82 2.04 6.93
C ILE A 60 -7.10 3.25 6.04
N CYS A 61 -6.31 3.40 4.98
CA CYS A 61 -6.49 4.45 3.99
C CYS A 61 -7.84 4.30 3.28
N THR A 62 -8.57 5.40 3.17
CA THR A 62 -9.87 5.40 2.50
C THR A 62 -9.71 5.49 0.98
N TYR A 63 -10.27 4.52 0.28
CA TYR A 63 -10.43 4.53 -1.17
C TYR A 63 -11.70 5.30 -1.55
N LYS A 64 -11.61 6.12 -2.59
CA LYS A 64 -12.71 6.97 -3.07
C LYS A 64 -13.28 6.52 -4.39
N GLU A 65 -12.42 6.10 -5.30
CA GLU A 65 -12.81 5.71 -6.64
C GLU A 65 -11.79 4.72 -7.20
N LEU A 66 -12.27 3.77 -7.99
CA LEU A 66 -11.46 2.79 -8.69
C LEU A 66 -11.94 2.75 -10.15
N PHE A 67 -11.03 2.87 -11.11
CA PHE A 67 -11.39 2.87 -12.53
C PHE A 67 -10.24 2.38 -13.40
N VAL A 68 -10.55 1.97 -14.63
CA VAL A 68 -9.55 1.63 -15.65
C VAL A 68 -9.48 2.76 -16.66
N THR A 69 -8.27 3.13 -17.07
CA THR A 69 -8.04 4.13 -18.12
C THR A 69 -7.04 3.60 -19.14
N TRP A 70 -7.18 4.07 -20.38
CA TRP A 70 -6.20 3.87 -21.44
C TRP A 70 -5.31 5.10 -21.56
N ASN A 71 -4.00 4.92 -21.62
CA ASN A 71 -3.08 5.98 -21.99
C ASN A 71 -2.64 5.80 -23.45
N THR A 72 -3.03 6.73 -24.31
CA THR A 72 -2.74 6.70 -25.75
C THR A 72 -1.26 6.92 -26.09
N GLU A 73 -0.53 7.66 -25.27
CA GLU A 73 0.87 7.99 -25.54
C GLU A 73 1.79 6.77 -25.41
N VAL A 74 1.55 5.96 -24.38
CA VAL A 74 2.30 4.72 -24.13
C VAL A 74 1.56 3.47 -24.62
N SER A 75 0.31 3.62 -25.09
CA SER A 75 -0.55 2.52 -25.54
C SER A 75 -0.72 1.41 -24.49
N SER A 76 -1.01 1.81 -23.24
CA SER A 76 -1.17 0.88 -22.11
C SER A 76 -2.45 1.14 -21.31
N LEU A 77 -2.99 0.07 -20.72
CA LEU A 77 -4.12 0.11 -19.77
C LEU A 77 -3.61 0.30 -18.35
N PHE A 78 -4.32 1.09 -17.55
CA PHE A 78 -3.99 1.32 -16.15
C PHE A 78 -5.22 1.13 -15.26
N LEU A 79 -5.07 0.31 -14.21
CA LEU A 79 -5.96 0.35 -13.06
C LEU A 79 -5.57 1.55 -12.18
N CYS A 80 -6.52 2.44 -11.93
CA CYS A 80 -6.36 3.62 -11.11
C CYS A 80 -7.09 3.44 -9.78
N LEU A 81 -6.36 3.62 -8.67
CA LEU A 81 -6.92 3.61 -7.32
C LEU A 81 -6.81 5.00 -6.71
N VAL A 82 -7.94 5.69 -6.57
CA VAL A 82 -8.01 7.02 -5.95
C VAL A 82 -8.20 6.85 -4.45
N MET A 83 -7.27 7.40 -3.67
CA MET A 83 -7.24 7.28 -2.22
C MET A 83 -6.96 8.63 -1.56
N GLN A 84 -7.24 8.71 -0.26
CA GLN A 84 -6.92 9.90 0.52
C GLN A 84 -5.40 10.15 0.52
N HIS A 85 -4.99 11.39 0.23
CA HIS A 85 -3.58 11.77 0.35
C HIS A 85 -3.26 12.08 1.82
N SER A 86 -2.29 11.37 2.39
CA SER A 86 -1.67 11.77 3.65
C SER A 86 -0.38 12.51 3.31
N GLY A 87 -0.30 13.79 3.69
CA GLY A 87 0.94 14.57 3.53
C GLY A 87 2.04 14.20 4.53
N GLN A 88 1.91 13.04 5.18
CA GLN A 88 2.84 12.55 6.19
C GLN A 88 3.72 11.44 5.60
N GLY A 89 4.88 11.23 6.21
CA GLY A 89 5.83 10.20 5.79
C GLY A 89 5.36 8.77 6.12
N ASP A 90 6.12 7.80 5.64
CA ASP A 90 5.89 6.38 5.90
C ASP A 90 6.83 5.83 6.99
N LEU A 91 6.50 4.64 7.50
CA LEU A 91 7.25 3.97 8.55
C LEU A 91 8.66 3.58 8.08
N SER A 92 8.89 3.35 6.79
CA SER A 92 10.24 3.08 6.27
C SER A 92 11.15 4.29 6.44
N ALA A 93 10.64 5.50 6.22
CA ALA A 93 11.39 6.74 6.44
C ALA A 93 11.72 6.92 7.93
N LEU A 94 10.76 6.67 8.83
CA LEU A 94 10.96 6.75 10.27
C LEU A 94 12.03 5.76 10.77
N ILE A 95 11.95 4.49 10.34
CA ILE A 95 12.93 3.45 10.70
C ILE A 95 14.33 3.84 10.22
N LYS A 96 14.43 4.34 8.98
CA LYS A 96 15.71 4.79 8.42
C LYS A 96 16.31 5.96 9.20
N GLU A 97 15.50 6.95 9.56
CA GLU A 97 15.93 8.09 10.36
C GLU A 97 16.46 7.65 11.74
N LYS A 98 15.73 6.76 12.41
CA LYS A 98 16.09 6.24 13.73
C LYS A 98 17.41 5.46 13.70
N ARG A 99 17.59 4.56 12.72
CA ARG A 99 18.85 3.85 12.47
C ARG A 99 20.02 4.81 12.22
N GLN A 100 19.82 5.83 11.38
CA GLN A 100 20.87 6.83 11.09
C GLN A 100 21.31 7.61 12.33
N LYS A 101 20.37 7.89 13.24
CA LYS A 101 20.63 8.56 14.52
C LYS A 101 21.09 7.60 15.62
N SER A 102 21.11 6.29 15.37
CA SER A 102 21.34 5.25 16.38
C SER A 102 20.38 5.38 17.58
N GLU A 103 19.14 5.76 17.28
CA GLU A 103 18.07 5.95 18.24
C GLU A 103 17.06 4.81 18.11
N LYS A 104 16.55 4.34 19.25
CA LYS A 104 15.46 3.37 19.26
C LYS A 104 14.11 4.05 19.05
N ILE A 105 13.19 3.33 18.43
CA ILE A 105 11.76 3.66 18.52
C ILE A 105 11.29 3.29 19.93
N ALA A 106 10.57 4.18 20.60
CA ALA A 106 10.11 3.95 21.97
C ALA A 106 9.15 2.75 22.04
N ASP A 107 9.28 1.90 23.06
CA ASP A 107 8.46 0.69 23.24
C ASP A 107 6.96 0.97 23.21
N MET A 108 6.53 2.12 23.77
CA MET A 108 5.14 2.55 23.73
C MET A 108 4.64 2.74 22.29
N VAL A 109 5.46 3.32 21.41
CA VAL A 109 5.13 3.50 19.99
C VAL A 109 5.02 2.16 19.29
N VAL A 110 5.95 1.23 19.57
CA VAL A 110 5.93 -0.14 19.02
C VAL A 110 4.67 -0.90 19.46
N GLN A 111 4.28 -0.80 20.73
CA GLN A 111 3.06 -1.44 21.26
C GLN A 111 1.79 -0.86 20.63
N LYS A 112 1.71 0.48 20.49
CA LYS A 112 0.58 1.15 19.83
C LYS A 112 0.49 0.78 18.35
N PHE A 113 1.62 0.73 17.67
CA PHE A 113 1.73 0.25 16.29
C PHE A 113 1.15 -1.16 16.17
N LEU A 114 1.64 -2.10 16.98
CA LEU A 114 1.20 -3.50 16.90
C LEU A 114 -0.31 -3.63 17.13
N GLY A 115 -0.85 -2.95 18.15
CA GLY A 115 -2.28 -2.96 18.43
C GLY A 115 -3.11 -2.42 17.25
N GLN A 116 -2.71 -1.29 16.66
CA GLN A 116 -3.40 -0.69 15.51
C GLN A 116 -3.32 -1.56 14.25
N MET A 117 -2.18 -2.17 13.98
CA MET A 117 -2.00 -3.02 12.79
C MET A 117 -2.75 -4.35 12.92
N VAL A 118 -2.74 -4.97 14.11
CA VAL A 118 -3.52 -6.20 14.34
C VAL A 118 -5.02 -5.92 14.21
N ASP A 119 -5.52 -4.80 14.76
CA ASP A 119 -6.92 -4.41 14.63
C ASP A 119 -7.31 -4.15 13.17
N ALA A 120 -6.49 -3.40 12.43
CA ALA A 120 -6.70 -3.14 11.01
C ALA A 120 -6.68 -4.43 10.16
N LEU A 121 -5.72 -5.34 10.40
CA LEU A 121 -5.65 -6.62 9.70
C LEU A 121 -6.85 -7.50 10.02
N PHE A 122 -7.24 -7.58 11.29
CA PHE A 122 -8.44 -8.31 11.70
C PHE A 122 -9.70 -7.80 11.00
N TYR A 123 -9.85 -6.48 10.90
CA TYR A 123 -10.96 -5.83 10.20
C TYR A 123 -11.02 -6.26 8.72
N ILE A 124 -9.92 -6.17 7.97
CA ILE A 124 -9.91 -6.52 6.54
C ILE A 124 -10.07 -8.03 6.30
N HIS A 125 -9.44 -8.85 7.15
CA HIS A 125 -9.50 -10.31 7.02
C HIS A 125 -10.95 -10.82 7.25
N LYS A 126 -11.72 -10.18 8.13
CA LYS A 126 -13.16 -10.47 8.29
C LYS A 126 -14.01 -10.15 7.06
N GLN A 127 -13.53 -9.29 6.17
CA GLN A 127 -14.17 -8.96 4.90
C GLN A 127 -13.59 -9.77 3.73
N ASN A 128 -12.76 -10.79 4.03
CA ASN A 128 -12.06 -11.60 3.03
C ASN A 128 -11.13 -10.76 2.11
N ILE A 129 -10.57 -9.68 2.65
CA ILE A 129 -9.60 -8.82 1.99
C ILE A 129 -8.23 -9.07 2.63
N TRP A 130 -7.22 -9.33 1.80
CA TRP A 130 -5.83 -9.46 2.24
C TRP A 130 -5.02 -8.28 1.71
N HIS A 131 -4.07 -7.81 2.50
CA HIS A 131 -3.22 -6.69 2.12
C HIS A 131 -2.25 -7.09 0.99
N ARG A 132 -1.65 -8.29 1.07
CA ARG A 132 -0.71 -8.91 0.11
C ARG A 132 0.60 -8.16 -0.14
N ASN A 133 0.71 -6.93 0.32
CA ASN A 133 1.85 -6.06 0.09
C ASN A 133 2.27 -5.29 1.35
N LEU A 134 2.21 -5.93 2.51
CA LEU A 134 2.51 -5.28 3.79
C LEU A 134 4.03 -5.11 3.95
N LYS A 135 4.47 -3.87 4.12
CA LYS A 135 5.87 -3.46 4.28
C LYS A 135 5.92 -2.06 4.92
N PRO A 136 7.04 -1.61 5.50
CA PRO A 136 7.09 -0.32 6.20
C PRO A 136 6.72 0.89 5.33
N SER A 137 7.08 0.90 4.04
CA SER A 137 6.72 2.00 3.13
C SER A 137 5.23 2.08 2.80
N ASN A 138 4.46 1.05 3.13
CA ASN A 138 3.01 0.99 2.94
C ASN A 138 2.23 1.26 4.24
N ILE A 139 2.92 1.77 5.26
CA ILE A 139 2.32 2.18 6.53
C ILE A 139 2.64 3.65 6.74
N LEU A 140 1.61 4.49 6.68
CA LEU A 140 1.76 5.93 6.88
C LEU A 140 1.83 6.23 8.37
N VAL A 141 2.74 7.12 8.75
CA VAL A 141 2.83 7.65 10.12
C VAL A 141 1.94 8.89 10.15
N THR A 142 0.78 8.80 10.80
CA THR A 142 -0.22 9.88 10.80
C THR A 142 -0.19 10.76 12.07
N GLY A 143 0.74 10.47 12.98
CA GLY A 143 0.97 11.16 14.24
C GLY A 143 2.04 10.42 15.05
N GLU A 144 2.36 10.90 16.26
CA GLU A 144 3.48 10.37 17.08
C GLU A 144 3.40 8.85 17.34
N ALA A 145 2.20 8.30 17.52
CA ALA A 145 1.94 6.87 17.68
C ALA A 145 0.66 6.43 16.95
N SER A 146 0.44 7.00 15.77
CA SER A 146 -0.74 6.73 14.93
C SER A 146 -0.30 6.30 13.54
N PHE A 147 -0.86 5.20 13.06
CA PHE A 147 -0.45 4.56 11.82
C PHE A 147 -1.65 4.24 10.94
N MET A 148 -1.44 4.21 9.62
CA MET A 148 -2.48 3.90 8.65
C MET A 148 -1.94 2.99 7.55
N LEU A 149 -2.60 1.84 7.34
CA LEU A 149 -2.33 0.93 6.24
C LEU A 149 -2.76 1.55 4.91
N THR A 150 -1.91 1.41 3.89
CA THR A 150 -2.18 1.87 2.53
C THR A 150 -1.63 0.88 1.51
N ASP A 151 -1.92 1.11 0.24
CA ASP A 151 -1.30 0.38 -0.87
C ASP A 151 -1.61 -1.13 -0.91
N PHE A 152 -2.89 -1.44 -0.70
CA PHE A 152 -3.46 -2.77 -0.89
C PHE A 152 -3.25 -3.26 -2.33
N SER A 153 -3.00 -4.55 -2.49
CA SER A 153 -2.83 -5.17 -3.82
C SER A 153 -3.85 -6.28 -4.05
N THR A 154 -4.19 -6.48 -5.32
CA THR A 154 -5.10 -7.54 -5.75
C THR A 154 -4.30 -8.80 -6.11
N GLU A 155 -4.93 -9.96 -6.06
CA GLU A 155 -4.25 -11.22 -6.34
C GLU A 155 -3.78 -11.28 -7.79
N THR A 156 -4.64 -10.82 -8.71
CA THR A 156 -4.34 -10.77 -10.15
C THR A 156 -3.12 -9.89 -10.45
N LEU A 157 -2.95 -8.77 -9.76
CA LEU A 157 -1.78 -7.90 -9.94
C LEU A 157 -0.51 -8.49 -9.31
N MET A 158 -0.64 -9.25 -8.22
CA MET A 158 0.48 -9.91 -7.55
C MET A 158 1.00 -11.13 -8.31
N LYS A 159 0.17 -11.72 -9.18
CA LYS A 159 0.51 -12.86 -10.04
C LYS A 159 1.15 -12.48 -11.38
N ASP A 160 1.36 -11.19 -11.63
CA ASP A 160 2.12 -10.73 -12.79
C ASP A 160 3.61 -11.08 -12.61
N GLU A 161 4.08 -12.10 -13.34
CA GLU A 161 5.44 -12.63 -13.18
C GLU A 161 6.54 -11.60 -13.50
N LEU A 162 6.31 -10.70 -14.45
CA LEU A 162 7.30 -9.68 -14.82
C LEU A 162 7.45 -8.66 -13.70
N LYS A 163 6.33 -8.15 -13.18
CA LYS A 163 6.34 -7.22 -12.03
C LYS A 163 6.84 -7.90 -10.77
N TRP A 164 6.54 -9.19 -10.61
CA TRP A 164 7.05 -9.99 -9.50
C TRP A 164 8.57 -10.11 -9.51
N LYS A 165 9.17 -10.39 -10.67
CA LYS A 165 10.64 -10.44 -10.82
C LYS A 165 11.29 -9.14 -10.41
N ILE A 166 10.78 -8.00 -10.90
CA ILE A 166 11.27 -6.66 -10.52
C ILE A 166 11.22 -6.47 -9.00
N ARG A 167 10.09 -6.83 -8.37
CA ARG A 167 9.90 -6.73 -6.92
C ARG A 167 10.90 -7.60 -6.13
N VAL A 168 11.16 -8.82 -6.60
CA VAL A 168 12.12 -9.74 -5.97
C VAL A 168 13.56 -9.26 -6.16
N GLU A 169 13.92 -8.78 -7.35
CA GLU A 169 15.24 -8.25 -7.70
C GLU A 169 15.61 -7.00 -6.90
N GLU A 170 14.63 -6.18 -6.53
CA GLU A 170 14.86 -5.01 -5.67
C GLU A 170 15.33 -5.36 -4.25
N GLY A 171 15.38 -6.66 -3.89
CA GLY A 171 16.09 -7.28 -2.75
C GLY A 171 15.56 -6.93 -1.35
N ARG A 172 15.20 -5.66 -1.15
CA ARG A 172 14.62 -5.11 0.08
C ARG A 172 13.26 -5.74 0.40
N TYR A 173 12.46 -6.04 -0.62
CA TYR A 173 11.10 -6.58 -0.46
C TYR A 173 11.06 -8.00 0.07
N LEU A 174 12.10 -8.79 -0.16
CA LEU A 174 12.19 -10.17 0.32
C LEU A 174 12.12 -10.25 1.85
N SER A 175 12.57 -9.19 2.54
CA SER A 175 12.67 -9.14 4.00
C SER A 175 11.31 -9.25 4.71
N TRP A 176 10.20 -8.88 4.05
CA TRP A 176 8.87 -8.86 4.66
C TRP A 176 7.91 -9.91 4.08
N MET A 177 8.34 -10.70 3.10
CA MET A 177 7.43 -11.60 2.38
C MET A 177 7.41 -12.98 3.02
N ALA A 178 6.22 -13.55 3.15
CA ALA A 178 6.05 -14.91 3.64
C ALA A 178 6.55 -15.92 2.61
N PRO A 179 7.14 -17.05 3.03
CA PRO A 179 7.76 -18.01 2.11
C PRO A 179 6.79 -18.59 1.07
N GLU A 180 5.52 -18.77 1.41
CA GLU A 180 4.50 -19.28 0.48
C GLU A 180 4.20 -18.29 -0.67
N THR A 181 4.48 -17.00 -0.49
CA THR A 181 4.22 -15.98 -1.52
C THR A 181 5.14 -16.13 -2.73
N PHE A 182 6.27 -16.83 -2.60
CA PHE A 182 7.12 -17.21 -3.74
C PHE A 182 6.43 -18.14 -4.73
N GLY A 183 5.42 -18.89 -4.27
CA GLY A 183 4.52 -19.68 -5.12
C GLY A 183 3.23 -18.97 -5.49
N PHE A 184 3.16 -17.63 -5.34
CA PHE A 184 1.95 -16.82 -5.53
C PHE A 184 0.75 -17.25 -4.68
N SER A 185 1.02 -17.89 -3.55
CA SER A 185 0.01 -18.23 -2.56
C SER A 185 -0.05 -17.13 -1.51
N PHE A 186 -1.15 -16.38 -1.51
CA PHE A 186 -1.39 -15.33 -0.52
C PHE A 186 -2.53 -15.79 0.38
N THR A 187 -2.42 -15.54 1.68
CA THR A 187 -3.47 -15.83 2.68
C THR A 187 -3.49 -14.74 3.73
N GLU A 188 -4.46 -14.77 4.65
CA GLU A 188 -4.40 -13.87 5.82
C GLU A 188 -3.13 -14.10 6.67
N LYS A 189 -2.58 -15.33 6.67
CA LYS A 189 -1.36 -15.67 7.43
C LYS A 189 -0.11 -15.05 6.82
N SER A 190 -0.10 -14.86 5.50
CA SER A 190 0.98 -14.17 4.81
C SER A 190 1.08 -12.71 5.26
N ASP A 191 -0.06 -12.03 5.48
CA ASP A 191 -0.07 -10.68 6.05
C ASP A 191 0.47 -10.66 7.50
N ILE A 192 0.15 -11.67 8.31
CA ILE A 192 0.65 -11.79 9.69
C ILE A 192 2.17 -11.99 9.73
N TRP A 193 2.72 -12.81 8.82
CA TRP A 193 4.16 -12.95 8.65
C TRP A 193 4.82 -11.59 8.34
N SER A 194 4.28 -10.88 7.34
CA SER A 194 4.79 -9.56 6.97
C SER A 194 4.74 -8.57 8.13
N LEU A 195 3.68 -8.58 8.94
CA LEU A 195 3.58 -7.75 10.14
C LEU A 195 4.70 -8.08 11.15
N GLY A 196 5.00 -9.36 11.34
CA GLY A 196 6.12 -9.81 12.19
C GLY A 196 7.46 -9.26 11.72
N CYS A 197 7.74 -9.31 10.41
CA CYS A 197 8.96 -8.72 9.85
C CYS A 197 9.02 -7.20 10.05
N VAL A 198 7.90 -6.49 9.85
CA VAL A 198 7.85 -5.03 10.09
C VAL A 198 8.11 -4.70 11.57
N LEU A 199 7.55 -5.48 12.48
CA LEU A 199 7.77 -5.32 13.92
C LEU A 199 9.24 -5.52 14.29
N LEU A 200 9.89 -6.56 13.74
CA LEU A 200 11.33 -6.79 13.93
C LEU A 200 12.18 -5.63 13.41
N ASP A 201 11.80 -5.04 12.27
CA ASP A 201 12.48 -3.87 11.72
C ASP A 201 12.38 -2.64 12.63
N MET A 202 11.20 -2.40 13.20
CA MET A 202 10.99 -1.33 14.17
C MET A 202 11.82 -1.53 15.45
N MET A 203 11.92 -2.77 15.94
CA MET A 203 12.65 -3.10 17.16
C MET A 203 14.17 -3.14 16.99
N SER A 204 14.65 -3.27 15.75
CA SER A 204 16.07 -3.35 15.37
C SER A 204 16.62 -2.03 14.82
N CYS A 205 15.95 -0.90 15.11
CA CYS A 205 16.48 0.43 14.83
C CYS A 205 17.70 0.75 15.69
#